data_AF-A0A7W0YX48-F1
#
_entry.id   AF-A0A7W0YX48-F1
#
_cell.length_a   1.000
_cell.length_b   1.000
_cell.length_c   1.000
_cell.angle_alpha   90.00
_cell.angle_beta   90.00
_cell.angle_gamma   90.00
#
_symmetry.space_group_name_H-M   'P 1'
#
loop_
_entity.id
_entity.type
_entity.pdbx_description
1 polymer ?
#
loop_
_entity_poly.entity_id
_entity_poly.type
_entity_poly.pdbx_seq_one_letter_code
_entity_poly.pdbx_strand_id
1 'polypeptide(L)'
;ANTDLDLLDSLTGPNEPNSGSRAPDWAQTTRWAMQALWEQTRKRSAFDDVLVQGPPLNMKGGPTAVAPDVAALGDLSQWMDRGDVHLYPNDEDPEYLIDERLVVLEPVHPGKPLCVSEGGYTTSIDRGYSGGAWLVPPAVASLYAPKHLFVHLLQDRTFFAYELLDEPPPYDSDDTIREAGFGLVETPSPDPRTWVRKPGFEATRRLLALVRDGEERHNPPGLRLGITTPADPDVATPADTLRSALLHRSDGKHLLAIWQAVDIYKWDRNELSGTYLPVEPLPVTITLERPLPVAVYEPSLRDGPINKLTTKTFTQSVGVGIVVIQIG
;
A
#
# COMPACT_ATOMS: atom_id res chain seq x y z
N ALA A 1 -27.90 -18.89 -17.64
CA ALA A 1 -26.47 -19.19 -17.54
C ALA A 1 -26.03 -18.68 -16.19
N ASN A 2 -25.73 -19.59 -15.25
CA ASN A 2 -25.03 -19.21 -14.02
C ASN A 2 -23.60 -18.90 -14.44
N THR A 3 -23.28 -17.61 -14.58
CA THR A 3 -21.92 -17.18 -14.79
C THR A 3 -21.40 -16.70 -13.45
N ASP A 4 -20.33 -17.33 -12.94
CA ASP A 4 -19.56 -17.00 -11.73
C ASP A 4 -18.91 -15.59 -11.79
N LEU A 5 -19.62 -14.61 -12.34
CA LEU A 5 -19.19 -13.20 -12.37
C LEU A 5 -19.33 -12.53 -11.01
N ASP A 6 -19.99 -13.18 -10.05
CA ASP A 6 -20.02 -12.78 -8.63
C ASP A 6 -18.61 -12.72 -8.01
N LEU A 7 -17.58 -13.25 -8.69
CA LEU A 7 -16.17 -13.20 -8.28
C LEU A 7 -15.34 -12.14 -9.03
N LEU A 8 -15.90 -11.49 -10.06
CA LEU A 8 -15.20 -10.48 -10.85
C LEU A 8 -15.50 -9.09 -10.31
N ASP A 9 -14.55 -8.48 -9.59
CA ASP A 9 -14.70 -7.13 -9.04
C ASP A 9 -14.56 -6.04 -10.12
N SER A 10 -13.55 -6.18 -10.98
CA SER A 10 -13.19 -5.12 -11.93
C SER A 10 -12.48 -5.64 -13.18
N LEU A 11 -12.52 -4.83 -14.24
CA LEU A 11 -11.76 -4.97 -15.48
C LEU A 11 -10.84 -3.76 -15.65
N THR A 12 -9.57 -3.99 -15.93
CA THR A 12 -8.55 -2.93 -15.99
C THR A 12 -8.13 -2.65 -17.44
N GLY A 13 -7.74 -1.40 -17.70
CA GLY A 13 -7.15 -0.98 -18.97
C GLY A 13 -5.80 -1.65 -19.29
N PRO A 14 -5.17 -1.30 -20.42
CA PRO A 14 -3.82 -1.78 -20.75
C PRO A 14 -2.82 -1.52 -19.63
N ASN A 15 -2.00 -2.52 -19.29
CA ASN A 15 -1.00 -2.43 -18.23
C ASN A 15 0.20 -1.56 -18.63
N GLU A 16 0.58 -0.60 -17.79
CA GLU A 16 1.74 0.29 -17.95
C GLU A 16 2.00 0.76 -19.41
N PRO A 17 1.01 1.36 -20.09
CA PRO A 17 1.13 1.68 -21.51
C PRO A 17 2.17 2.79 -21.76
N ASN A 18 2.58 3.51 -20.71
CA ASN A 18 3.60 4.54 -20.74
C ASN A 18 5.02 4.02 -20.42
N SER A 19 5.22 2.71 -20.26
CA SER A 19 6.53 2.10 -19.98
C SER A 19 7.56 2.26 -21.12
N GLY A 20 8.82 1.94 -20.85
CA GLY A 20 9.95 2.22 -21.76
C GLY A 20 9.91 1.52 -23.12
N SER A 21 9.12 0.45 -23.26
CA SER A 21 8.92 -0.31 -24.51
C SER A 21 7.67 0.13 -25.29
N ARG A 22 7.04 1.25 -24.91
CA ARG A 22 5.79 1.73 -25.51
C ARG A 22 5.89 1.99 -27.01
N ALA A 23 4.79 1.70 -27.71
CA ALA A 23 4.63 2.07 -29.12
C ALA A 23 4.59 3.60 -29.31
N PRO A 24 4.98 4.16 -30.47
CA PRO A 24 4.92 5.60 -30.71
C PRO A 24 3.52 6.21 -30.54
N ASP A 25 2.47 5.43 -30.78
CA ASP A 25 1.05 5.80 -30.69
C ASP A 25 0.37 5.28 -29.41
N TRP A 26 1.14 4.87 -28.40
CA TRP A 26 0.64 4.23 -27.17
C TRP A 26 -0.56 4.96 -26.55
N ALA A 27 -0.54 6.29 -26.49
CA ALA A 27 -1.61 7.08 -25.87
C ALA A 27 -2.93 6.99 -26.67
N GLN A 28 -2.83 7.01 -28.00
CA GLN A 28 -3.99 6.85 -28.88
C GLN A 28 -4.57 5.43 -28.77
N THR A 29 -3.70 4.42 -28.74
CA THR A 29 -4.08 3.01 -28.59
C THR A 29 -4.72 2.76 -27.22
N THR A 30 -4.20 3.37 -26.17
CA THR A 30 -4.75 3.28 -24.81
C THR A 30 -6.14 3.91 -24.72
N ARG A 31 -6.33 5.11 -25.29
CA ARG A 31 -7.66 5.74 -25.41
C ARG A 31 -8.67 4.83 -26.10
N TRP A 32 -8.29 4.28 -27.25
CA TRP A 32 -9.15 3.37 -28.00
C TRP A 32 -9.49 2.10 -27.21
N ALA A 33 -8.49 1.50 -26.55
CA ALA A 33 -8.68 0.32 -25.72
C ALA A 33 -9.62 0.59 -24.54
N MET A 34 -9.48 1.73 -23.87
CA MET A 34 -10.37 2.13 -22.77
C MET A 34 -11.80 2.35 -23.24
N GLN A 35 -12.00 3.06 -24.35
CA GLN A 35 -13.32 3.23 -24.94
C GLN A 35 -13.94 1.87 -25.30
N ALA A 36 -13.18 0.99 -25.95
CA ALA A 36 -13.66 -0.33 -26.34
C ALA A 36 -14.02 -1.19 -25.11
N LEU A 37 -13.17 -1.20 -24.09
CA LEU A 37 -13.43 -1.90 -22.83
C LEU A 37 -14.73 -1.41 -22.20
N TRP A 38 -14.86 -0.10 -22.00
CA TRP A 38 -16.07 0.52 -21.45
C TRP A 38 -17.34 0.15 -22.23
N GLU A 39 -17.34 0.35 -23.54
CA GLU A 39 -18.51 0.07 -24.36
C GLU A 39 -18.90 -1.41 -24.35
N GLN A 40 -17.94 -2.33 -24.35
CA GLN A 40 -18.23 -3.76 -24.32
C GLN A 40 -18.75 -4.22 -22.97
N THR A 41 -18.20 -3.68 -21.87
CA THR A 41 -18.70 -3.93 -20.51
C THR A 41 -20.14 -3.44 -20.36
N ARG A 42 -20.42 -2.18 -20.76
CA ARG A 42 -21.75 -1.56 -20.60
C ARG A 42 -22.83 -2.09 -21.55
N LYS A 43 -22.46 -2.85 -22.60
CA LYS A 43 -23.42 -3.53 -23.50
C LYS A 43 -23.93 -4.87 -22.95
N ARG A 44 -23.32 -5.41 -21.89
CA ARG A 44 -23.60 -6.76 -21.39
C ARG A 44 -24.08 -6.67 -19.95
N SER A 45 -25.34 -7.02 -19.73
CA SER A 45 -25.94 -7.02 -18.38
C SER A 45 -25.22 -7.91 -17.37
N ALA A 46 -24.44 -8.87 -17.86
CA ALA A 46 -23.58 -9.72 -17.04
C ALA A 46 -22.47 -8.93 -16.31
N PHE A 47 -22.16 -7.70 -16.74
CA PHE A 47 -21.14 -6.83 -16.16
C PHE A 47 -21.72 -5.55 -15.53
N ASP A 48 -23.03 -5.51 -15.24
CA ASP A 48 -23.67 -4.31 -14.69
C ASP A 48 -23.01 -3.85 -13.37
N ASP A 49 -22.58 -4.81 -12.54
CA ASP A 49 -21.92 -4.56 -11.25
C ASP A 49 -20.38 -4.56 -11.32
N VAL A 50 -19.79 -4.83 -12.49
CA VAL A 50 -18.32 -4.87 -12.65
C VAL A 50 -17.79 -3.48 -12.97
N LEU A 51 -16.77 -3.06 -12.21
CA LEU A 51 -16.12 -1.77 -12.39
C LEU A 51 -15.12 -1.81 -13.55
N VAL A 52 -15.00 -0.71 -14.27
CA VAL A 52 -13.92 -0.49 -15.25
C VAL A 52 -12.87 0.42 -14.62
N GLN A 53 -11.66 -0.11 -14.42
CA GLN A 53 -10.50 0.65 -13.94
C GLN A 53 -9.72 1.23 -15.14
N GLY A 54 -9.16 2.42 -14.94
CA GLY A 54 -8.26 3.06 -15.91
C GLY A 54 -7.01 2.22 -16.22
N PRO A 55 -6.18 2.66 -17.17
CA PRO A 55 -4.89 2.02 -17.40
C PRO A 55 -3.95 2.32 -16.22
N PRO A 56 -3.36 1.31 -15.56
CA PRO A 56 -2.41 1.57 -14.49
C PRO A 56 -1.13 2.15 -15.07
N LEU A 57 -0.89 3.43 -14.78
CA LEU A 57 0.29 4.13 -15.28
C LEU A 57 1.52 3.78 -14.44
N ASN A 58 2.64 3.58 -15.13
CA ASN A 58 3.94 3.42 -14.50
C ASN A 58 4.44 4.80 -14.02
N MET A 59 4.81 4.91 -12.75
CA MET A 59 5.30 6.14 -12.13
C MET A 59 6.84 6.30 -12.13
N LYS A 60 7.55 5.61 -13.03
CA LYS A 60 9.02 5.64 -13.15
C LYS A 60 9.53 7.06 -13.34
N GLY A 61 10.51 7.45 -12.53
CA GLY A 61 11.11 8.79 -12.55
C GLY A 61 10.33 9.86 -11.78
N GLY A 62 9.20 9.51 -11.17
CA GLY A 62 8.41 10.40 -10.34
C GLY A 62 7.49 11.35 -11.11
N PRO A 63 6.77 12.25 -10.40
CA PRO A 63 5.70 13.06 -10.98
C PRO A 63 6.13 13.88 -12.20
N THR A 64 7.29 14.54 -12.13
CA THR A 64 7.80 15.38 -13.22
C THR A 64 8.09 14.59 -14.49
N ALA A 65 8.60 13.35 -14.37
CA ALA A 65 8.92 12.51 -15.51
C ALA A 65 7.66 11.97 -16.21
N VAL A 66 6.59 11.77 -15.44
CA VAL A 66 5.31 11.19 -15.92
C VAL A 66 4.35 12.25 -16.46
N ALA A 67 4.49 13.51 -16.06
CA ALA A 67 3.60 14.60 -16.49
C ALA A 67 3.39 14.70 -18.02
N PRO A 68 4.42 14.54 -18.89
CA PRO A 68 4.23 14.52 -20.33
C PRO A 68 3.36 13.35 -20.82
N ASP A 69 3.45 12.19 -20.15
CA ASP A 69 2.67 11.01 -20.51
C ASP A 69 1.20 11.18 -20.12
N VAL A 70 0.94 11.72 -18.93
CA VAL A 70 -0.42 12.10 -18.49
C VAL A 70 -1.03 13.10 -19.48
N ALA A 71 -0.28 14.14 -19.86
CA ALA A 71 -0.74 15.11 -20.85
C ALA A 71 -1.01 14.47 -22.22
N ALA A 72 -0.19 13.51 -22.65
CA ALA A 72 -0.38 12.80 -23.91
C ALA A 72 -1.61 11.88 -23.88
N LEU A 73 -1.92 11.28 -22.74
CA LEU A 73 -3.06 10.38 -22.56
C LEU A 73 -4.40 11.15 -22.48
N GLY A 74 -4.41 12.24 -21.73
CA GLY A 74 -5.59 13.10 -21.53
C GLY A 74 -6.67 12.46 -20.64
N ASP A 75 -7.82 13.14 -20.56
CA ASP A 75 -8.96 12.73 -19.73
C ASP A 75 -9.66 11.48 -20.30
N LEU A 76 -9.68 10.43 -19.48
CA LEU A 76 -10.31 9.14 -19.76
C LEU A 76 -11.51 8.87 -18.83
N SER A 77 -11.90 9.80 -17.96
CA SER A 77 -12.90 9.62 -16.90
C SER A 77 -14.26 9.15 -17.40
N GLN A 78 -14.61 9.44 -18.66
CA GLN A 78 -15.85 8.97 -19.29
C GLN A 78 -15.88 7.47 -19.61
N TRP A 79 -14.72 6.80 -19.61
CA TRP A 79 -14.56 5.38 -19.94
C TRP A 79 -14.04 4.55 -18.76
N MET A 80 -14.18 5.05 -17.53
CA MET A 80 -13.81 4.34 -16.32
C MET A 80 -14.70 4.70 -15.13
N ASP A 81 -14.79 3.78 -14.19
CA ASP A 81 -15.39 3.98 -12.87
C ASP A 81 -14.36 4.46 -11.85
N ARG A 82 -13.09 4.04 -12.01
CA ARG A 82 -11.94 4.42 -11.16
C ARG A 82 -10.69 4.64 -11.99
N GLY A 83 -9.82 5.57 -11.58
CA GLY A 83 -8.45 5.64 -12.08
C GLY A 83 -7.63 4.45 -11.60
N ASP A 84 -6.45 4.23 -12.19
CA ASP A 84 -5.50 3.22 -11.73
C ASP A 84 -4.04 3.68 -11.90
N VAL A 85 -3.13 3.16 -11.07
CA VAL A 85 -1.71 3.49 -11.06
C VAL A 85 -0.86 2.43 -10.35
N HIS A 86 0.39 2.29 -10.77
CA HIS A 86 1.42 1.56 -10.02
C HIS A 86 2.28 2.50 -9.16
N LEU A 87 2.26 2.30 -7.84
CA LEU A 87 2.98 3.14 -6.88
C LEU A 87 4.04 2.34 -6.12
N TYR A 88 5.26 2.38 -6.63
CA TYR A 88 6.44 1.85 -5.95
C TYR A 88 7.22 3.00 -5.27
N PRO A 89 7.41 2.97 -3.94
CA PRO A 89 8.18 3.98 -3.21
C PRO A 89 9.70 3.81 -3.33
N ASN A 90 10.17 2.74 -3.97
CA ASN A 90 11.58 2.31 -3.99
C ASN A 90 12.04 1.80 -2.62
N ASP A 91 13.10 2.36 -2.05
CA ASP A 91 13.62 2.05 -0.70
C ASP A 91 13.05 2.96 0.41
N GLU A 92 12.27 3.98 0.02
CA GLU A 92 11.70 4.99 0.90
C GLU A 92 10.45 4.48 1.63
N ASP A 93 9.95 5.26 2.60
CA ASP A 93 8.71 5.04 3.33
C ASP A 93 7.49 4.91 2.38
N PRO A 94 6.45 4.13 2.74
CA PRO A 94 5.25 3.96 1.93
C PRO A 94 4.53 5.24 1.50
N GLU A 95 4.70 6.36 2.20
CA GLU A 95 4.09 7.65 1.85
C GLU A 95 4.90 8.45 0.82
N TYR A 96 6.08 7.97 0.42
CA TYR A 96 7.01 8.70 -0.43
C TYR A 96 6.37 9.16 -1.76
N LEU A 97 6.23 10.49 -1.87
CA LEU A 97 5.69 11.21 -3.02
C LEU A 97 4.28 10.77 -3.45
N ILE A 98 3.48 10.17 -2.55
CA ILE A 98 2.13 9.74 -2.94
C ILE A 98 1.32 10.95 -3.40
N ASP A 99 1.19 12.00 -2.59
CA ASP A 99 0.31 13.13 -2.93
C ASP A 99 0.71 13.82 -4.24
N GLU A 100 2.01 14.02 -4.49
CA GLU A 100 2.50 14.60 -5.75
C GLU A 100 2.23 13.69 -6.95
N ARG A 101 2.34 12.36 -6.77
CA ARG A 101 1.98 11.38 -7.80
C ARG A 101 0.49 11.40 -8.09
N LEU A 102 -0.36 11.58 -7.08
CA LEU A 102 -1.80 11.68 -7.28
C LEU A 102 -2.20 12.95 -8.04
N VAL A 103 -1.60 14.09 -7.67
CA VAL A 103 -1.87 15.37 -8.34
C VAL A 103 -1.53 15.31 -9.83
N VAL A 104 -0.43 14.66 -10.20
CA VAL A 104 -0.06 14.56 -11.63
C VAL A 104 -1.00 13.65 -12.42
N LEU A 105 -1.68 12.70 -11.78
CA LEU A 105 -2.58 11.73 -12.43
C LEU A 105 -4.01 12.25 -12.60
N GLU A 106 -4.42 13.21 -11.77
CA GLU A 106 -5.78 13.78 -11.79
C GLU A 106 -6.30 14.14 -13.20
N PRO A 107 -5.50 14.70 -14.14
CA PRO A 107 -5.98 14.99 -15.49
C PRO A 107 -6.45 13.77 -16.30
N VAL A 108 -6.04 12.54 -15.94
CA VAL A 108 -6.45 11.30 -16.62
C VAL A 108 -7.79 10.78 -16.09
N HIS A 109 -8.05 10.97 -14.79
CA HIS A 109 -9.21 10.41 -14.11
C HIS A 109 -9.98 11.45 -13.27
N PRO A 110 -10.27 12.66 -13.81
CA PRO A 110 -10.77 13.77 -13.00
C PRO A 110 -12.02 13.40 -12.20
N GLY A 111 -11.95 13.63 -10.89
CA GLY A 111 -13.06 13.34 -9.95
C GLY A 111 -13.43 11.87 -9.78
N LYS A 112 -12.60 10.93 -10.26
CA LYS A 112 -12.79 9.49 -10.03
C LYS A 112 -11.93 9.01 -8.85
N PRO A 113 -12.40 8.04 -8.05
CA PRO A 113 -11.55 7.40 -7.05
C PRO A 113 -10.43 6.61 -7.74
N LEU A 114 -9.35 6.36 -7.01
CA LEU A 114 -8.14 5.75 -7.54
C LEU A 114 -7.90 4.35 -6.97
N CYS A 115 -7.56 3.41 -7.84
CA CYS A 115 -6.97 2.13 -7.49
C CYS A 115 -5.44 2.22 -7.59
N VAL A 116 -4.76 1.51 -6.70
CA VAL A 116 -3.33 1.24 -6.82
C VAL A 116 -3.20 -0.26 -7.05
N SER A 117 -3.27 -0.68 -8.31
CA SER A 117 -3.24 -2.11 -8.71
C SER A 117 -1.90 -2.78 -8.45
N GLU A 118 -0.83 -2.01 -8.28
CA GLU A 118 0.47 -2.53 -7.85
C GLU A 118 1.23 -1.53 -6.97
N GLY A 119 1.88 -2.07 -5.95
CA GLY A 119 2.87 -1.38 -5.15
C GLY A 119 3.46 -2.29 -4.09
N GLY A 120 4.63 -1.94 -3.58
CA GLY A 120 5.35 -2.75 -2.61
C GLY A 120 6.86 -2.59 -2.73
N TYR A 121 7.58 -3.61 -2.28
CA TYR A 121 9.03 -3.63 -2.17
C TYR A 121 9.56 -4.98 -2.63
N THR A 122 10.69 -4.97 -3.36
CA THR A 122 11.40 -6.20 -3.70
C THR A 122 12.53 -6.47 -2.70
N THR A 123 12.69 -7.73 -2.31
CA THR A 123 13.80 -8.20 -1.47
C THR A 123 14.98 -8.75 -2.27
N SER A 124 14.89 -8.73 -3.60
CA SER A 124 15.92 -9.29 -4.49
C SER A 124 16.81 -8.19 -5.08
N ILE A 125 18.09 -8.50 -5.27
CA ILE A 125 19.03 -7.59 -5.94
C ILE A 125 18.85 -7.75 -7.45
N ASP A 126 18.60 -6.64 -8.12
CA ASP A 126 18.81 -6.53 -9.56
C ASP A 126 20.07 -5.72 -9.85
N ARG A 127 21.04 -6.32 -10.56
CA ARG A 127 22.32 -5.68 -10.89
C ARG A 127 22.30 -4.91 -12.22
N GLY A 128 21.23 -5.02 -13.01
CA GLY A 128 21.13 -4.45 -14.36
C GLY A 128 19.97 -3.46 -14.53
N TYR A 129 18.96 -3.50 -13.66
CA TYR A 129 17.76 -2.69 -13.82
C TYR A 129 17.96 -1.21 -13.43
N SER A 130 17.38 -0.35 -14.26
CA SER A 130 17.44 1.11 -14.14
C SER A 130 16.11 1.77 -13.79
N GLY A 131 15.05 1.00 -13.55
CA GLY A 131 13.75 1.53 -13.11
C GLY A 131 13.61 1.66 -11.59
N GLY A 132 12.36 1.73 -11.13
CA GLY A 132 12.00 1.84 -9.71
C GLY A 132 12.04 0.50 -8.95
N ALA A 133 11.54 0.50 -7.72
CA ALA A 133 11.51 -0.64 -6.79
C ALA A 133 12.91 -1.20 -6.46
N TRP A 134 13.65 -0.47 -5.63
CA TRP A 134 15.00 -0.85 -5.20
C TRP A 134 14.96 -1.94 -4.13
N LEU A 135 16.09 -2.61 -3.92
CA LEU A 135 16.19 -3.65 -2.90
C LEU A 135 15.83 -3.06 -1.53
N VAL A 136 14.97 -3.78 -0.82
CA VAL A 136 14.67 -3.56 0.58
C VAL A 136 14.83 -4.88 1.33
N PRO A 137 15.62 -4.95 2.43
CA PRO A 137 15.78 -6.18 3.19
C PRO A 137 14.42 -6.70 3.69
N PRO A 138 14.21 -8.03 3.77
CA PRO A 138 12.94 -8.60 4.23
C PRO A 138 12.44 -8.05 5.58
N ALA A 139 13.36 -7.74 6.50
CA ALA A 139 13.05 -7.11 7.78
C ALA A 139 12.42 -5.71 7.62
N VAL A 140 12.97 -4.88 6.73
CA VAL A 140 12.43 -3.55 6.41
C VAL A 140 11.09 -3.68 5.69
N ALA A 141 11.01 -4.52 4.66
CA ALA A 141 9.77 -4.75 3.91
C ALA A 141 8.61 -5.19 4.84
N SER A 142 8.90 -6.00 5.88
CA SER A 142 7.91 -6.40 6.88
C SER A 142 7.40 -5.29 7.81
N LEU A 143 8.17 -4.22 7.97
CA LEU A 143 7.77 -3.04 8.73
C LEU A 143 6.92 -2.10 7.86
N TYR A 144 7.23 -2.01 6.56
CA TYR A 144 6.51 -1.17 5.62
C TYR A 144 5.21 -1.79 5.08
N ALA A 145 5.12 -3.12 4.91
CA ALA A 145 3.93 -3.75 4.32
C ALA A 145 2.61 -3.41 5.07
N PRO A 146 2.54 -3.47 6.42
CA PRO A 146 1.36 -3.03 7.15
C PRO A 146 1.06 -1.53 7.00
N LYS A 147 2.08 -0.68 6.87
CA LYS A 147 1.91 0.77 6.71
C LYS A 147 1.28 1.10 5.35
N HIS A 148 1.75 0.47 4.26
CA HIS A 148 1.16 0.64 2.93
C HIS A 148 -0.36 0.50 2.94
N LEU A 149 -0.87 -0.55 3.59
CA LEU A 149 -2.30 -0.80 3.69
C LEU A 149 -3.04 0.39 4.32
N PHE A 150 -2.53 0.95 5.41
CA PHE A 150 -3.15 2.11 6.05
C PHE A 150 -3.01 3.39 5.24
N VAL A 151 -1.87 3.62 4.61
CA VAL A 151 -1.61 4.82 3.79
C VAL A 151 -2.61 4.93 2.64
N HIS A 152 -2.94 3.81 1.99
CA HIS A 152 -3.94 3.82 0.92
C HIS A 152 -5.38 3.75 1.46
N LEU A 153 -5.65 2.96 2.51
CA LEU A 153 -6.98 2.88 3.12
C LEU A 153 -7.46 4.23 3.66
N LEU A 154 -6.58 5.00 4.31
CA LEU A 154 -6.92 6.31 4.87
C LEU A 154 -7.32 7.35 3.84
N GLN A 155 -6.97 7.14 2.57
CA GLN A 155 -7.28 8.03 1.46
C GLN A 155 -8.33 7.42 0.52
N ASP A 156 -9.15 6.47 1.03
CA ASP A 156 -10.25 5.80 0.32
C ASP A 156 -9.82 5.15 -1.00
N ARG A 157 -8.62 4.54 -1.00
CA ARG A 157 -8.08 3.81 -2.15
C ARG A 157 -8.06 2.32 -1.93
N THR A 158 -8.30 1.60 -3.01
CA THR A 158 -7.96 0.17 -3.10
C THR A 158 -6.47 0.04 -3.40
N PHE A 159 -5.79 -0.86 -2.68
CA PHE A 159 -4.37 -1.15 -2.87
C PHE A 159 -4.15 -2.65 -2.97
N PHE A 160 -3.40 -3.05 -3.99
CA PHE A 160 -2.97 -4.42 -4.21
C PHE A 160 -1.46 -4.50 -4.02
N ALA A 161 -1.05 -5.21 -2.97
CA ALA A 161 0.37 -5.45 -2.72
C ALA A 161 0.91 -6.39 -3.81
N TYR A 162 1.88 -5.91 -4.58
CA TYR A 162 2.60 -6.71 -5.55
C TYR A 162 3.78 -7.38 -4.83
N GLU A 163 3.80 -8.71 -4.67
CA GLU A 163 2.78 -9.69 -5.07
C GLU A 163 2.63 -10.81 -4.03
N LEU A 164 1.81 -11.82 -4.29
CA LEU A 164 1.56 -12.88 -3.30
C LEU A 164 2.73 -13.87 -3.21
N LEU A 165 3.21 -14.35 -4.35
CA LEU A 165 4.26 -15.35 -4.48
C LEU A 165 5.41 -14.71 -5.22
N ASP A 166 6.65 -14.99 -4.85
CA ASP A 166 7.77 -14.66 -5.73
C ASP A 166 7.60 -15.38 -7.07
N GLU A 167 8.22 -14.87 -8.12
CA GLU A 167 8.39 -15.66 -9.34
C GLU A 167 9.32 -16.84 -9.05
N PRO A 168 8.94 -18.10 -9.32
CA PRO A 168 9.81 -19.25 -9.11
C PRO A 168 10.81 -19.43 -10.27
N PRO A 169 11.99 -20.02 -10.03
CA PRO A 169 12.94 -20.29 -11.09
C PRO A 169 12.42 -21.34 -12.10
N PRO A 170 12.98 -21.39 -13.33
CA PRO A 170 14.15 -20.64 -13.80
C PRO A 170 13.84 -19.19 -14.20
N TYR A 171 14.73 -18.27 -13.84
CA TYR A 171 14.71 -16.87 -14.26
C TYR A 171 15.30 -16.77 -15.67
N ASP A 172 14.60 -16.13 -16.60
CA ASP A 172 15.01 -16.00 -17.99
C ASP A 172 15.80 -14.71 -18.30
N SER A 173 15.82 -13.78 -17.35
CA SER A 173 16.42 -12.44 -17.46
C SER A 173 16.72 -11.81 -16.10
N ASP A 174 17.54 -10.75 -16.06
CA ASP A 174 17.74 -9.96 -14.83
C ASP A 174 16.41 -9.38 -14.30
N ASP A 175 15.48 -9.02 -15.19
CA ASP A 175 14.13 -8.57 -14.80
C ASP A 175 13.39 -9.66 -14.02
N THR A 176 13.44 -10.94 -14.45
CA THR A 176 12.82 -12.05 -13.68
C THR A 176 13.52 -12.35 -12.34
N ILE A 177 14.78 -11.92 -12.15
CA ILE A 177 15.44 -12.04 -10.82
C ILE A 177 14.85 -11.01 -9.84
N ARG A 178 14.44 -9.84 -10.32
CA ARG A 178 13.76 -8.83 -9.50
C ARG A 178 12.36 -9.27 -9.12
N GLU A 179 11.60 -9.80 -10.07
CA GLU A 179 10.26 -10.35 -9.85
C GLU A 179 10.27 -11.48 -8.80
N ALA A 180 11.37 -12.23 -8.72
CA ALA A 180 11.61 -13.22 -7.66
C ALA A 180 11.79 -12.66 -6.23
N GLY A 181 11.53 -11.37 -6.00
CA GLY A 181 11.70 -10.72 -4.70
C GLY A 181 10.48 -9.97 -4.16
N PHE A 182 9.40 -9.80 -4.93
CA PHE A 182 8.24 -9.01 -4.51
C PHE A 182 7.22 -9.79 -3.67
N GLY A 183 7.20 -11.10 -3.79
CA GLY A 183 6.26 -11.98 -3.15
C GLY A 183 6.26 -11.87 -1.63
N LEU A 184 5.07 -11.95 -1.02
CA LEU A 184 4.93 -12.21 0.42
C LEU A 184 5.37 -13.64 0.78
N VAL A 185 5.40 -14.56 -0.19
CA VAL A 185 5.86 -15.94 -0.03
C VAL A 185 7.02 -16.20 -0.97
N GLU A 186 8.14 -16.64 -0.40
CA GLU A 186 9.31 -17.10 -1.15
C GLU A 186 9.02 -18.44 -1.83
N THR A 187 9.31 -18.51 -3.13
CA THR A 187 9.06 -19.70 -3.97
C THR A 187 10.37 -20.15 -4.64
N PRO A 188 11.28 -20.81 -3.90
CA PRO A 188 12.58 -21.20 -4.44
C PRO A 188 12.47 -22.28 -5.53
N SER A 189 11.29 -22.89 -5.70
CA SER A 189 10.95 -23.75 -6.82
C SER A 189 9.44 -23.74 -7.11
N PRO A 190 9.00 -24.26 -8.26
CA PRO A 190 7.59 -24.49 -8.55
C PRO A 190 6.88 -25.51 -7.62
N ASP A 191 7.61 -26.19 -6.72
CA ASP A 191 7.02 -27.15 -5.78
C ASP A 191 6.53 -26.43 -4.51
N PRO A 192 5.21 -26.35 -4.24
CA PRO A 192 4.67 -25.59 -3.12
C PRO A 192 5.08 -26.07 -1.74
N ARG A 193 5.67 -27.27 -1.63
CA ARG A 193 6.22 -27.79 -0.37
C ARG A 193 7.51 -27.08 0.04
N THR A 194 8.15 -26.35 -0.87
CA THR A 194 9.38 -25.59 -0.60
C THR A 194 9.11 -24.13 -0.25
N TRP A 195 7.85 -23.68 -0.36
CA TRP A 195 7.49 -22.28 -0.21
C TRP A 195 7.55 -21.83 1.25
N VAL A 196 8.07 -20.62 1.46
CA VAL A 196 8.29 -20.07 2.81
C VAL A 196 7.64 -18.69 2.90
N ARG A 197 6.81 -18.47 3.90
CA ARG A 197 6.22 -17.15 4.16
C ARG A 197 7.32 -16.18 4.60
N LYS A 198 7.44 -15.04 3.92
CA LYS A 198 8.37 -13.98 4.33
C LYS A 198 7.84 -13.26 5.59
N PRO A 199 8.70 -12.55 6.34
CA PRO A 199 8.26 -11.76 7.49
C PRO A 199 7.12 -10.78 7.17
N GLY A 200 7.09 -10.21 5.96
CA GLY A 200 6.00 -9.34 5.49
C GLY A 200 4.63 -10.03 5.39
N PHE A 201 4.59 -11.33 5.07
CA PHE A 201 3.36 -12.12 5.09
C PHE A 201 2.79 -12.19 6.50
N GLU A 202 3.63 -12.52 7.49
CA GLU A 202 3.18 -12.69 8.87
C GLU A 202 2.76 -11.35 9.49
N ALA A 203 3.49 -10.27 9.18
CA ALA A 203 3.11 -8.91 9.57
C ALA A 203 1.73 -8.52 9.03
N THR A 204 1.51 -8.75 7.74
CA THR A 204 0.24 -8.47 7.05
C THR A 204 -0.88 -9.33 7.60
N ARG A 205 -0.66 -10.65 7.76
CA ARG A 205 -1.64 -11.58 8.35
C ARG A 205 -2.08 -11.14 9.74
N ARG A 206 -1.15 -10.73 10.60
CA ARG A 206 -1.45 -10.24 11.95
C ARG A 206 -2.24 -8.95 11.93
N LEU A 207 -1.89 -8.01 11.05
CA LEU A 207 -2.67 -6.78 10.89
C LEU A 207 -4.10 -7.11 10.43
N LEU A 208 -4.25 -7.90 9.37
CA LEU A 208 -5.55 -8.30 8.85
C LEU A 208 -6.40 -9.01 9.91
N ALA A 209 -5.79 -9.84 10.77
CA ALA A 209 -6.48 -10.48 11.87
C ALA A 209 -7.02 -9.48 12.92
N LEU A 210 -6.38 -8.32 13.09
CA LEU A 210 -6.84 -7.26 14.00
C LEU A 210 -7.99 -6.46 13.39
N VAL A 211 -7.86 -6.07 12.12
CA VAL A 211 -8.81 -5.17 11.44
C VAL A 211 -10.02 -5.90 10.83
N ARG A 212 -9.98 -7.24 10.74
CA ARG A 212 -11.10 -8.02 10.23
C ARG A 212 -12.38 -7.70 10.99
N ASP A 213 -13.42 -7.38 10.23
CA ASP A 213 -14.75 -7.07 10.76
C ASP A 213 -15.84 -7.88 10.04
N GLY A 214 -17.05 -7.88 10.59
CA GLY A 214 -18.22 -8.49 9.96
C GLY A 214 -18.73 -7.68 8.77
N GLU A 215 -19.59 -8.28 7.95
CA GLU A 215 -20.19 -7.64 6.76
C GLU A 215 -21.30 -6.63 7.12
N GLU A 216 -21.84 -6.69 8.34
CA GLU A 216 -22.89 -5.78 8.78
C GLU A 216 -22.33 -4.38 9.05
N ARG A 217 -22.81 -3.39 8.29
CA ARG A 217 -22.51 -1.99 8.54
C ARG A 217 -23.07 -1.58 9.90
N HIS A 218 -22.19 -1.26 10.83
CA HIS A 218 -22.54 -0.71 12.13
C HIS A 218 -22.16 0.79 12.20
N ASN A 219 -22.96 1.59 12.90
CA ASN A 219 -22.63 2.99 13.22
C ASN A 219 -22.37 3.11 14.73
N PRO A 220 -21.21 2.66 15.22
CA PRO A 220 -20.90 2.75 16.65
C PRO A 220 -20.79 4.21 17.09
N PRO A 221 -21.03 4.50 18.39
CA PRO A 221 -20.74 5.82 18.94
C PRO A 221 -19.26 6.16 18.74
N GLY A 222 -18.97 7.42 18.42
CA GLY A 222 -17.60 7.88 18.24
C GLY A 222 -16.78 7.77 19.53
N LEU A 223 -15.49 7.44 19.42
CA LEU A 223 -14.55 7.47 20.53
C LEU A 223 -13.86 8.83 20.58
N ARG A 224 -13.98 9.54 21.71
CA ARG A 224 -13.23 10.76 21.96
C ARG A 224 -11.89 10.43 22.62
N LEU A 225 -10.80 10.79 21.95
CA LEU A 225 -9.44 10.62 22.44
C LEU A 225 -8.57 11.83 22.09
N GLY A 226 -7.49 12.02 22.85
CA GLY A 226 -6.41 12.95 22.55
C GLY A 226 -5.11 12.18 22.31
N ILE A 227 -4.32 12.63 21.34
CA ILE A 227 -2.98 12.12 21.03
C ILE A 227 -2.01 13.30 21.16
N THR A 228 -0.97 13.14 21.98
CA THR A 228 0.06 14.17 22.17
C THR A 228 1.44 13.53 22.16
N THR A 229 2.39 14.17 21.51
CA THR A 229 3.82 13.88 21.61
C THR A 229 4.48 14.91 22.53
N PRO A 230 5.63 14.62 23.15
CA PRO A 230 6.44 15.67 23.75
C PRO A 230 6.73 16.75 22.71
N ALA A 231 6.45 18.01 23.06
CA ALA A 231 6.89 19.13 22.26
C ALA A 231 8.40 19.29 22.47
N ASP A 232 9.19 19.05 21.44
CA ASP A 232 10.55 19.57 21.38
C ASP A 232 10.53 20.83 20.51
N PRO A 233 10.61 22.03 21.11
CA PRO A 233 10.57 23.29 20.36
C PRO A 233 11.82 23.54 19.50
N ASP A 234 12.91 22.78 19.71
CA ASP A 234 14.20 22.98 19.04
C ASP A 234 14.49 21.93 17.95
N VAL A 235 13.60 20.97 17.74
CA VAL A 235 13.69 19.94 16.71
C VAL A 235 12.52 20.09 15.75
N ALA A 236 12.79 20.18 14.45
CA ALA A 236 11.76 20.03 13.40
C ALA A 236 11.03 18.70 13.67
N THR A 237 9.79 18.80 14.17
CA THR A 237 9.35 17.90 15.23
C THR A 237 9.05 16.49 14.69
N PRO A 238 9.38 15.41 15.42
CA PRO A 238 8.85 14.07 15.16
C PRO A 238 7.30 14.02 15.10
N ALA A 239 6.61 15.06 15.57
CA ALA A 239 5.17 15.19 15.44
C ALA A 239 4.70 15.24 13.97
N ASP A 240 5.50 15.79 13.05
CA ASP A 240 5.16 15.87 11.62
C ASP A 240 5.27 14.51 10.91
N THR A 241 5.96 13.54 11.53
CA THR A 241 6.08 12.16 11.02
C THR A 241 5.04 11.23 11.62
N LEU A 242 4.40 11.60 12.74
CA LEU A 242 3.37 10.77 13.35
C LEU A 242 2.12 10.73 12.48
N ARG A 243 1.62 9.52 12.26
CA ARG A 243 0.37 9.24 11.57
C ARG A 243 -0.56 8.47 12.48
N SER A 244 -1.85 8.62 12.25
CA SER A 244 -2.84 7.86 12.99
C SER A 244 -4.08 7.57 12.17
N ALA A 245 -4.67 6.40 12.42
CA ALA A 245 -5.95 5.95 11.87
C ALA A 245 -6.81 5.42 13.01
N LEU A 246 -8.05 5.92 13.14
CA LEU A 246 -9.02 5.37 14.07
C LEU A 246 -10.08 4.59 13.30
N LEU A 247 -10.04 3.26 13.44
CA LEU A 247 -11.05 2.37 12.91
C LEU A 247 -12.05 1.99 14.01
N HIS A 248 -13.26 1.65 13.59
CA HIS A 248 -14.25 1.01 14.44
C HIS A 248 -14.51 -0.40 13.96
N ARG A 249 -14.97 -1.27 14.86
CA ARG A 249 -15.40 -2.62 14.55
C ARG A 249 -16.85 -2.84 14.97
N SER A 250 -17.54 -3.74 14.28
CA SER A 250 -18.91 -4.17 14.57
C SER A 250 -19.07 -4.78 15.97
N ASP A 251 -17.99 -5.27 16.58
CA ASP A 251 -17.97 -5.77 17.96
C ASP A 251 -17.91 -4.67 19.04
N GLY A 252 -18.02 -3.40 18.63
CA GLY A 252 -18.02 -2.23 19.52
C GLY A 252 -16.64 -1.75 19.94
N LYS A 253 -15.56 -2.36 19.43
CA LYS A 253 -14.19 -1.95 19.72
C LYS A 253 -13.69 -0.92 18.73
N HIS A 254 -12.72 -0.14 19.17
CA HIS A 254 -11.96 0.78 18.33
C HIS A 254 -10.54 0.27 18.14
N LEU A 255 -9.96 0.51 16.97
CA LEU A 255 -8.55 0.27 16.70
C LEU A 255 -7.90 1.60 16.32
N LEU A 256 -7.00 2.08 17.17
CA LEU A 256 -6.13 3.21 16.87
C LEU A 256 -4.80 2.66 16.34
N ALA A 257 -4.56 2.81 15.04
CA ALA A 257 -3.26 2.53 14.45
C ALA A 257 -2.41 3.81 14.46
N ILE A 258 -1.14 3.70 14.88
CA ILE A 258 -0.17 4.81 14.92
C ILE A 258 1.19 4.36 14.39
N TRP A 259 1.84 5.19 13.60
CA TRP A 259 3.18 4.92 13.04
C TRP A 259 3.93 6.22 12.76
N GLN A 260 5.26 6.11 12.61
CA GLN A 260 6.08 7.17 12.04
C GLN A 260 6.24 6.96 10.53
N ALA A 261 5.96 7.99 9.74
CA ALA A 261 6.23 8.09 8.30
C ALA A 261 7.67 8.57 8.10
N VAL A 262 8.61 7.62 8.10
CA VAL A 262 10.06 7.88 8.06
C VAL A 262 10.77 6.74 7.34
N ASP A 263 11.81 7.10 6.60
CA ASP A 263 12.69 6.13 5.96
C ASP A 263 13.54 5.40 7.02
N ILE A 264 13.62 4.08 6.92
CA ILE A 264 14.40 3.23 7.84
C ILE A 264 15.55 2.50 7.15
N TYR A 265 15.67 2.68 5.84
CA TYR A 265 16.66 2.03 5.00
C TYR A 265 17.00 2.91 3.80
N LYS A 266 18.25 2.83 3.34
CA LYS A 266 18.69 3.43 2.09
C LYS A 266 19.50 2.43 1.28
N TRP A 267 19.14 2.26 0.02
CA TRP A 267 19.87 1.46 -0.96
C TRP A 267 20.82 2.33 -1.79
N ASP A 268 22.10 1.95 -1.82
CA ASP A 268 23.10 2.52 -2.71
C ASP A 268 23.29 1.60 -3.93
N ARG A 269 22.86 2.08 -5.09
CA ARG A 269 22.96 1.35 -6.36
C ARG A 269 24.40 1.24 -6.88
N ASN A 270 25.27 2.19 -6.56
CA ASN A 270 26.65 2.17 -7.00
C ASN A 270 27.47 1.15 -6.21
N GLU A 271 27.18 1.04 -4.92
CA GLU A 271 27.86 0.09 -4.04
C GLU A 271 27.19 -1.28 -3.98
N LEU A 272 25.95 -1.40 -4.50
CA LEU A 272 25.09 -2.57 -4.34
C LEU A 272 24.98 -2.99 -2.87
N SER A 273 24.83 -1.99 -2.02
CA SER A 273 24.81 -2.10 -0.57
C SER A 273 23.67 -1.23 -0.03
N GLY A 274 23.31 -1.40 1.23
CA GLY A 274 22.39 -0.46 1.85
C GLY A 274 22.55 -0.36 3.34
N THR A 275 22.02 0.73 3.88
CA THR A 275 22.26 1.18 5.24
C THR A 275 20.93 1.35 5.96
N TYR A 276 20.85 0.81 7.18
CA TYR A 276 19.73 1.09 8.07
C TYR A 276 19.83 2.51 8.62
N LEU A 277 18.74 3.26 8.52
CA LEU A 277 18.65 4.61 9.06
C LEU A 277 18.19 4.53 10.52
N PRO A 278 18.84 5.25 11.46
CA PRO A 278 18.41 5.27 12.84
C PRO A 278 17.08 6.02 12.96
N VAL A 279 16.12 5.41 13.67
CA VAL A 279 14.85 6.05 14.02
C VAL A 279 14.67 5.97 15.52
N GLU A 280 14.61 7.14 16.15
CA GLU A 280 14.32 7.24 17.56
C GLU A 280 12.84 6.92 17.82
N PRO A 281 12.52 6.03 18.77
CA PRO A 281 11.14 5.77 19.13
C PRO A 281 10.47 7.02 19.70
N LEU A 282 9.32 7.39 19.15
CA LEU A 282 8.54 8.56 19.55
C LEU A 282 7.57 8.16 20.68
N PRO A 283 7.72 8.69 21.91
CA PRO A 283 6.70 8.50 22.95
C PRO A 283 5.42 9.26 22.59
N VAL A 284 4.32 8.54 22.48
CA VAL A 284 2.99 9.08 22.16
C VAL A 284 2.07 8.85 23.36
N THR A 285 1.55 9.93 23.93
CA THR A 285 0.55 9.86 25.01
C THR A 285 -0.86 9.85 24.42
N ILE A 286 -1.61 8.80 24.74
CA ILE A 286 -3.03 8.67 24.40
C ILE A 286 -3.85 8.94 25.66
N THR A 287 -4.83 9.84 25.54
CA THR A 287 -5.80 10.16 26.60
C THR A 287 -7.22 9.89 26.14
N LEU A 288 -7.91 9.03 26.87
CA LEU A 288 -9.30 8.64 26.67
C LEU A 288 -10.22 9.50 27.57
N GLU A 289 -11.50 9.56 27.25
CA GLU A 289 -12.48 10.29 28.08
C GLU A 289 -12.65 9.68 29.48
N ARG A 290 -12.51 8.35 29.59
CA ARG A 290 -12.66 7.55 30.81
C ARG A 290 -11.71 6.35 30.77
N PRO A 291 -11.49 5.66 31.90
CA PRO A 291 -10.76 4.40 31.88
C PRO A 291 -11.45 3.37 31.00
N LEU A 292 -10.73 2.82 30.02
CA LEU A 292 -11.18 1.75 29.13
C LEU A 292 -10.15 0.63 29.08
N PRO A 293 -10.56 -0.62 28.79
CA PRO A 293 -9.65 -1.69 28.43
C PRO A 293 -8.88 -1.30 27.16
N VAL A 294 -7.56 -1.52 27.20
CA VAL A 294 -6.62 -1.25 26.12
C VAL A 294 -5.75 -2.48 25.92
N ALA A 295 -5.54 -2.87 24.67
CA ALA A 295 -4.54 -3.86 24.28
C ALA A 295 -3.69 -3.31 23.14
N VAL A 296 -2.37 -3.35 23.31
CA VAL A 296 -1.40 -2.81 22.34
C VAL A 296 -0.79 -3.94 21.53
N TYR A 297 -0.68 -3.78 20.21
CA TYR A 297 -0.16 -4.77 19.27
C TYR A 297 0.92 -4.16 18.38
N GLU A 298 1.91 -4.98 18.01
CA GLU A 298 2.96 -4.66 17.02
C GLU A 298 2.95 -5.75 15.95
N PRO A 299 2.09 -5.64 14.91
CA PRO A 299 1.87 -6.72 13.95
C PRO A 299 3.14 -7.22 13.26
N SER A 300 4.10 -6.32 13.00
CA SER A 300 5.37 -6.69 12.38
C SER A 300 6.29 -7.55 13.27
N LEU A 301 6.08 -7.56 14.59
CA LEU A 301 7.01 -8.19 15.53
C LEU A 301 6.50 -9.51 16.12
N ARG A 302 5.22 -9.57 16.51
CA ARG A 302 4.72 -10.73 17.26
C ARG A 302 3.23 -10.93 17.14
N ASP A 303 2.81 -12.15 17.45
CA ASP A 303 1.40 -12.49 17.63
C ASP A 303 0.90 -12.02 19.01
N GLY A 304 -0.33 -11.54 19.04
CA GLY A 304 -0.99 -11.09 20.27
C GLY A 304 -0.50 -9.74 20.80
N PRO A 305 -1.13 -9.26 21.90
CA PRO A 305 -0.81 -7.95 22.44
C PRO A 305 0.46 -7.96 23.29
N ILE A 306 1.21 -6.88 23.19
CA ILE A 306 2.44 -6.61 23.93
C ILE A 306 2.15 -6.07 25.34
N ASN A 307 0.98 -5.45 25.50
CA ASN A 307 0.51 -4.90 26.77
C ASN A 307 -1.02 -4.95 26.83
N LYS A 308 -1.57 -5.11 28.04
CA LYS A 308 -2.99 -4.99 28.35
C LYS A 308 -3.18 -4.21 29.63
N LEU A 309 -4.05 -3.23 29.62
CA LEU A 309 -4.33 -2.39 30.77
C LEU A 309 -5.76 -1.84 30.72
N THR A 310 -6.27 -1.37 31.86
CA THR A 310 -7.45 -0.50 31.88
C THR A 310 -7.00 0.86 32.38
N THR A 311 -7.09 1.87 31.53
CA THR A 311 -6.57 3.20 31.86
C THR A 311 -7.31 4.29 31.13
N LYS A 312 -7.24 5.51 31.68
CA LYS A 312 -7.65 6.72 30.98
C LYS A 312 -6.50 7.29 30.13
N THR A 313 -5.26 7.16 30.59
CA THR A 313 -4.08 7.74 29.93
C THR A 313 -2.93 6.74 29.95
N PHE A 314 -2.21 6.65 28.84
CA PHE A 314 -0.98 5.86 28.74
C PHE A 314 -0.07 6.43 27.68
N THR A 315 1.22 6.12 27.80
CA THR A 315 2.23 6.45 26.80
C THR A 315 2.67 5.19 26.10
N GLN A 316 2.67 5.24 24.77
CA GLN A 316 3.15 4.18 23.90
C GLN A 316 4.37 4.68 23.13
N SER A 317 5.45 3.91 23.14
CA SER A 317 6.61 4.20 22.29
C SER A 317 6.31 3.73 20.87
N VAL A 318 6.37 4.61 19.88
CA VAL A 318 6.14 4.30 18.47
C VAL A 318 7.48 4.31 17.76
N GLY A 319 7.98 3.14 17.39
CA GLY A 319 9.23 2.99 16.63
C GLY A 319 9.01 2.97 15.13
N VAL A 320 9.79 2.13 14.44
CA VAL A 320 9.79 1.97 12.98
C VAL A 320 8.56 1.24 12.43
N GLY A 321 7.90 0.40 13.23
CA GLY A 321 6.73 -0.37 12.84
C GLY A 321 5.41 0.32 13.23
N ILE A 322 4.31 -0.17 12.68
CA ILE A 322 2.97 0.25 13.11
C ILE A 322 2.62 -0.35 14.47
N VAL A 323 2.02 0.48 15.32
CA VAL A 323 1.41 0.04 16.58
C VAL A 323 -0.10 0.13 16.43
N VAL A 324 -0.81 -0.94 16.79
CA VAL A 324 -2.28 -0.98 16.79
C VAL A 324 -2.77 -1.10 18.22
N ILE A 325 -3.62 -0.18 18.63
CA ILE A 325 -4.17 -0.09 19.98
C ILE A 325 -5.66 -0.41 19.89
N GLN A 326 -6.05 -1.56 20.42
CA GLN A 326 -7.46 -1.91 20.59
C GLN A 326 -8.00 -1.25 21.87
N ILE A 327 -9.13 -0.54 21.77
CA ILE A 327 -9.76 0.21 22.84
C ILE A 327 -11.23 -0.22 22.96
N GLY A 328 -11.68 -0.52 24.18
CA GLY A 328 -13.03 -1.04 24.45
C GLY A 328 -13.02 -2.51 24.78
#